data_AF-A0A9D7AJN8-F1
#
_entry.id   AF-A0A9D7AJN8-F1
#
_cell.length_a   1.000
_cell.length_b   1.000
_cell.length_c   1.000
_cell.angle_alpha   90.00
_cell.angle_beta   90.00
_cell.angle_gamma   90.00
#
_symmetry.space_group_name_H-M   'P 1'
#
loop_
_entity.id
_entity.type
_entity.pdbx_description
1 polymer ?
#
loop_
_entity_poly.entity_id
_entity_poly.type
_entity_poly.pdbx_seq_one_letter_code
_entity_poly.pdbx_strand_id
1 'polypeptide(L)' 'MLNSIELTSNDPLELAEQCLALITAVVKLDEAPIKESLQFILQEKMAALFVALDARVLEG' A
#
# COMPACT_ATOMS: atom_id res chain seq x y z
N MET A 1 19.99 -12.25 -0.48
CA MET A 1 19.50 -11.63 0.77
C MET A 1 18.32 -10.76 0.39
N LEU A 2 17.10 -11.29 0.51
CA LEU A 2 15.90 -10.46 0.46
C LEU A 2 15.87 -9.76 1.81
N ASN A 3 16.22 -8.48 1.84
CA ASN A 3 16.04 -7.68 3.04
C ASN A 3 14.57 -7.82 3.44
N SER A 4 14.32 -8.34 4.63
CA SER A 4 13.01 -8.26 5.27
C SER A 4 12.61 -6.79 5.26
N ILE A 5 11.71 -6.43 4.35
CA ILE A 5 10.95 -5.19 4.41
C ILE A 5 9.98 -5.38 5.58
N GLU A 6 10.50 -5.34 6.81
CA GLU A 6 9.73 -4.95 7.98
C GLU A 6 9.52 -3.44 7.89
N LEU A 7 8.67 -3.03 6.96
CA LEU A 7 8.07 -1.71 6.92
C LEU A 7 6.55 -1.92 7.02
N THR A 8 6.13 -2.52 8.13
CA THR A 8 4.75 -2.43 8.59
C THR A 8 4.64 -1.24 9.53
N SER A 9 5.07 -0.08 9.03
CA SER A 9 4.57 1.17 9.57
C SER A 9 3.08 1.20 9.32
N ASN A 10 2.31 1.12 10.40
CA ASN A 10 0.86 1.32 10.37
C ASN A 10 0.52 2.81 10.41
N ASP A 11 1.50 3.70 10.22
CA ASP A 11 1.22 5.13 10.13
C ASP A 11 0.36 5.39 8.87
N PRO A 12 -0.81 6.05 9.03
CA PRO A 12 -1.71 6.29 7.91
C PRO A 12 -1.09 7.15 6.79
N LEU A 13 -0.18 8.07 7.11
CA LEU A 13 0.46 8.91 6.09
C LEU A 13 1.42 8.07 5.25
N GLU A 14 2.26 7.25 5.88
CA GLU A 14 3.18 6.36 5.17
C GLU A 14 2.43 5.33 4.29
N LEU A 15 1.32 4.78 4.80
CA LEU A 15 0.47 3.88 4.01
C LEU A 15 -0.16 4.59 2.81
N ALA A 16 -0.57 5.85 2.94
CA ALA A 16 -1.08 6.65 1.84
C ALA A 16 -0.01 6.94 0.77
N GLU A 17 1.22 7.26 1.19
CA GLU A 17 2.36 7.45 0.28
C GLU A 17 2.72 6.16 -0.47
N GLN A 18 2.72 5.02 0.22
CA GLN A 18 2.93 3.71 -0.40
C GLN A 18 1.84 3.39 -1.44
N CYS A 19 0.56 3.66 -1.14
CA CYS A 19 -0.53 3.50 -2.09
C CYS A 19 -0.35 4.39 -3.33
N LEU A 20 0.06 5.65 -3.14
CA LEU A 20 0.31 6.60 -4.23
C LEU A 20 1.47 6.15 -5.14
N ALA A 21 2.55 5.64 -4.55
CA ALA A 21 3.68 5.10 -5.30
C ALA A 21 3.27 3.87 -6.13
N LEU A 22 2.51 2.95 -5.51
CA LEU A 22 2.03 1.72 -6.16
C LEU A 22 1.08 2.02 -7.33
N ILE A 23 0.07 2.90 -7.14
CA ILE A 23 -0.85 3.24 -8.25
C ILE A 23 -0.10 3.94 -9.39
N THR A 24 0.88 4.79 -9.06
CA THR A 24 1.72 5.45 -10.07
C THR A 24 2.52 4.43 -10.87
N ALA A 25 3.07 3.39 -10.22
CA ALA A 25 3.75 2.30 -10.90
C ALA A 25 2.79 1.49 -11.80
N VAL A 26 1.62 1.09 -11.28
CA VAL A 26 0.58 0.36 -12.03
C VAL A 26 0.13 1.10 -13.29
N VAL A 27 -0.03 2.43 -13.21
CA VAL A 27 -0.44 3.25 -14.36
C VAL A 27 0.65 3.31 -15.44
N LYS A 28 1.92 3.30 -15.04
CA LYS A 28 3.07 3.40 -15.96
C LYS A 28 3.55 2.07 -16.52
N LEU A 29 3.05 0.95 -15.99
CA LEU A 29 3.44 -0.40 -16.41
C LEU A 29 2.52 -0.94 -17.51
N ASP A 30 3.15 -1.37 -18.61
CA ASP A 30 2.50 -2.05 -19.72
C ASP A 30 2.52 -3.58 -19.57
N GLU A 31 3.42 -4.11 -18.73
CA GLU A 31 3.59 -5.55 -18.55
C GLU A 31 2.48 -6.12 -17.65
N ALA A 32 1.50 -6.78 -18.28
CA ALA A 32 0.29 -7.30 -17.63
C ALA A 32 0.52 -8.13 -16.34
N PRO A 33 1.44 -9.11 -16.28
CA PRO A 33 1.61 -9.91 -15.06
C PRO A 33 2.18 -9.12 -13.88
N ILE A 34 3.07 -8.15 -14.13
CA ILE A 34 3.61 -7.28 -13.09
C ILE A 34 2.52 -6.31 -12.62
N LYS A 35 1.71 -5.80 -13.55
CA LYS A 35 0.60 -4.91 -13.25
C LYS A 35 -0.43 -5.56 -12.32
N GLU A 36 -0.81 -6.81 -12.60
CA GLU A 36 -1.74 -7.57 -11.75
C GLU A 36 -1.17 -7.79 -10.34
N SER A 37 0.12 -8.16 -10.25
CA SER A 37 0.81 -8.33 -8.97
C SER A 37 0.84 -7.03 -8.15
N LEU A 38 1.11 -5.90 -8.79
CA LEU A 38 1.13 -4.59 -8.11
C LEU A 38 -0.27 -4.10 -7.74
N GLN A 39 -1.30 -4.45 -8.53
CA GLN A 39 -2.70 -4.18 -8.18
C GLN A 39 -3.12 -4.94 -6.92
N PHE A 40 -2.70 -6.20 -6.79
CA PHE A 40 -2.93 -6.98 -5.57
C PHE A 40 -2.27 -6.33 -4.35
N ILE A 41 -0.99 -5.96 -4.45
CA ILE A 41 -0.26 -5.29 -3.35
C ILE A 41 -0.92 -3.95 -3.00
N LEU A 42 -1.37 -3.18 -3.99
CA LEU A 42 -2.09 -1.93 -3.77
C LEU A 42 -3.40 -2.16 -2.98
N GLN A 43 -4.15 -3.22 -3.29
CA GLN A 43 -5.37 -3.56 -2.56
C GLN A 43 -5.08 -3.88 -1.09
N GLU A 44 -4.04 -4.67 -0.80
CA GLU A 44 -3.63 -4.98 0.58
C GLU A 44 -3.23 -3.71 1.34
N LYS A 45 -2.49 -2.80 0.70
CA LYS A 45 -2.06 -1.53 1.31
C LYS A 45 -3.21 -0.57 1.55
N MET A 46 -4.18 -0.47 0.63
CA MET A 46 -5.39 0.32 0.84
C MET A 46 -6.24 -0.24 1.99
N ALA A 47 -6.38 -1.57 2.09
CA ALA A 47 -7.09 -2.19 3.21
C ALA A 47 -6.42 -1.86 4.55
N ALA A 48 -5.09 -1.97 4.63
CA ALA A 48 -4.33 -1.57 5.81
C ALA A 48 -4.51 -0.08 6.16
N LEU A 49 -4.52 0.80 5.15
CA LEU A 49 -4.77 2.23 5.33
C LEU A 49 -6.17 2.49 5.90
N PHE A 50 -7.20 1.83 5.37
CA PHE A 50 -8.56 1.98 5.89
C PHE A 50 -8.67 1.56 7.36
N VAL A 51 -8.04 0.44 7.72
CA VAL A 51 -8.00 -0.03 9.12
C VAL A 51 -7.28 0.98 10.01
N ALA A 52 -6.12 1.51 9.58
CA ALA A 52 -5.36 2.48 10.36
C ALA A 52 -6.12 3.82 10.54
N LEU A 53 -6.86 4.25 9.52
CA LEU A 53 -7.71 5.44 9.60
C LEU A 53 -8.92 5.24 10.51
N ASP A 54 -9.58 4.08 10.44
CA ASP A 54 -10.72 3.75 11.30
C ASP A 54 -10.30 3.64 12.78
N ALA A 55 -9.16 3.00 13.04
CA ALA A 55 -8.58 2.95 14.38
C ALA A 55 -8.32 4.34 14.97
N ARG A 56 -7.80 5.28 14.16
CA ARG A 56 -7.62 6.68 14.59
C ARG A 56 -8.91 7.41 14.91
N VAL A 57 -10.01 7.10 14.21
CA VAL A 57 -11.33 7.73 14.47
C VAL A 57 -11.92 7.27 15.80
N LEU A 58 -11.65 6.02 16.22
CA LEU A 58 -12.14 5.48 17.48
C LEU A 58 -11.36 5.95 18.72
N GLU A 59 -10.13 6.45 18.54
CA GLU A 59 -9.28 6.99 19.63
C GLU A 59 -9.43 8.51 19.85
N GLY A 60 -10.27 9.18 19.04
CA GLY A 60 -10.48 10.64 19.04
C GLY A 60 -11.65 11.14 19.87
#